data_AF-A0A7S3XEE8-F1
#
_entry.id   AF-A0A7S3XEE8-F1
#
_cell.length_a   1.000
_cell.length_b   1.000
_cell.length_c   1.000
_cell.angle_alpha   90.00
_cell.angle_beta   90.00
_cell.angle_gamma   90.00
#
_symmetry.space_group_name_H-M   'P 1'
#
loop_
_entity.id
_entity.type
_entity.pdbx_description
1 polymer ?
#
loop_
_entity_poly.entity_id
_entity_poly.type
_entity_poly.pdbx_seq_one_letter_code
_entity_poly.pdbx_strand_id
1 'polypeptide(L)'
;MSVAPGRIQANLVSCTGAQFCGFALIETKNNAVEVAAKLEERVELDRDVRIHWTGCPNSCGQAQAGDIGLMGGPAKKMNAEGKMKAVPGVKVFLGGTIGEAGKLQLEAEPDAIALDDLVPSLTELLINNFGAKLKPEFEAEHKEA
;
A
#
# COMPACT_ATOMS: atom_id res chain seq x y z
N MET A 1 -4.64 6.17 20.75
CA MET A 1 -5.74 5.48 20.03
C MET A 1 -6.85 6.49 19.81
N SER A 2 -7.33 6.64 18.58
CA SER A 2 -8.46 7.51 18.23
C SER A 2 -9.76 6.69 18.24
N VAL A 3 -10.85 7.30 18.70
CA VAL A 3 -12.21 6.71 18.62
C VAL A 3 -12.87 6.92 17.25
N ALA A 4 -12.28 7.78 16.42
CA ALA A 4 -12.66 8.01 15.03
C ALA A 4 -11.37 8.04 14.18
N PRO A 5 -10.76 6.87 13.89
CA PRO A 5 -9.66 6.81 12.94
C PRO A 5 -10.12 7.20 11.54
N GLY A 6 -9.20 7.68 10.70
CA GLY A 6 -9.53 8.04 9.32
C GLY A 6 -9.93 6.83 8.48
N ARG A 7 -10.42 7.11 7.27
CA ARG A 7 -11.03 6.12 6.37
C ARG A 7 -10.07 5.02 5.88
N ILE A 8 -8.76 5.26 5.94
CA ILE A 8 -7.72 4.29 5.59
C ILE A 8 -7.26 3.58 6.87
N GLN A 9 -6.90 4.33 7.91
CA GLN A 9 -6.36 3.78 9.15
C GLN A 9 -7.35 2.85 9.85
N ALA A 10 -8.65 3.15 9.79
CA ALA A 10 -9.72 2.29 10.32
C ALA A 10 -9.79 0.91 9.62
N ASN A 11 -9.33 0.84 8.38
CA ASN A 11 -9.48 -0.30 7.47
C ASN A 11 -8.13 -0.94 7.10
N LEU A 12 -7.11 -0.69 7.91
CA LEU A 12 -5.76 -1.18 7.71
C LEU A 12 -5.58 -2.56 8.34
N VAL A 13 -5.10 -3.52 7.56
CA VAL A 13 -4.70 -4.85 8.04
C VAL A 13 -3.22 -5.06 7.74
N SER A 14 -2.47 -5.61 8.68
CA SER A 14 -1.05 -5.94 8.47
C SER A 14 -0.67 -7.23 9.19
N CYS A 15 0.13 -8.06 8.53
CA CYS A 15 0.68 -9.27 9.14
C CYS A 15 1.86 -8.93 10.08
N THR A 16 2.54 -9.95 10.61
CA THR A 16 3.69 -9.77 11.52
C THR A 16 4.87 -9.04 10.88
N GLY A 17 5.18 -9.31 9.61
CA GLY A 17 6.32 -8.71 8.90
C GLY A 17 7.69 -9.17 9.41
N ALA A 18 8.74 -8.64 8.77
CA ALA A 18 10.15 -9.02 9.01
C ALA A 18 10.69 -8.58 10.37
N GLN A 19 9.91 -7.82 11.15
CA GLN A 19 10.28 -7.51 12.53
C GLN A 19 10.42 -8.79 13.38
N PHE A 20 9.58 -9.80 13.14
CA PHE A 20 9.60 -11.06 13.91
C PHE A 20 9.36 -12.33 13.08
N CYS A 21 8.73 -12.24 11.91
CA CYS A 21 8.46 -13.41 11.08
C CYS A 21 9.68 -13.74 10.21
N GLY A 22 10.26 -14.93 10.38
CA GLY A 22 11.42 -15.39 9.59
C GLY A 22 11.16 -15.66 8.10
N PHE A 23 9.90 -15.65 7.66
CA PHE A 23 9.54 -15.79 6.24
C PHE A 23 9.31 -14.44 5.53
N ALA A 24 9.16 -13.35 6.30
CA ALA A 24 8.79 -12.08 5.73
C ALA A 24 9.97 -11.44 5.00
N LEU A 25 9.69 -10.90 3.81
CA LEU A 25 10.67 -10.23 2.95
C LEU A 25 10.79 -8.73 3.29
N ILE A 26 9.76 -8.16 3.93
CA ILE A 26 9.70 -6.75 4.33
C ILE A 26 9.11 -6.61 5.74
N GLU A 27 9.43 -5.50 6.41
CA GLU A 27 8.67 -5.00 7.56
C GLU A 27 7.28 -4.55 7.10
N THR A 28 6.24 -4.78 7.90
CA THR A 28 4.87 -4.46 7.50
C THR A 28 4.08 -3.62 8.49
N LYS A 29 4.30 -3.70 9.79
CA LYS A 29 3.43 -3.03 10.78
C LYS A 29 3.73 -1.54 10.87
N ASN A 30 5.00 -1.17 10.99
CA ASN A 30 5.38 0.24 11.07
C ASN A 30 5.14 0.91 9.71
N ASN A 31 5.54 0.24 8.63
CA ASN A 31 5.28 0.71 7.26
C ASN A 31 3.79 0.95 7.01
N ALA A 32 2.91 0.02 7.41
CA ALA A 32 1.48 0.16 7.19
C ALA A 32 0.89 1.39 7.91
N VAL A 33 1.28 1.62 9.17
CA VAL A 33 0.79 2.76 9.95
C VAL A 33 1.33 4.08 9.39
N GLU A 34 2.63 4.14 9.05
CA GLU A 34 3.27 5.34 8.51
C GLU A 34 2.69 5.72 7.15
N VAL A 35 2.53 4.75 6.25
CA VAL A 35 1.95 4.96 4.92
C VAL A 35 0.49 5.38 5.04
N ALA A 36 -0.31 4.74 5.90
CA ALA A 36 -1.70 5.13 6.10
C ALA A 36 -1.83 6.58 6.57
N ALA A 37 -1.05 7.00 7.57
CA ALA A 37 -1.05 8.37 8.06
C ALA A 37 -0.68 9.38 6.95
N LYS A 38 0.39 9.07 6.19
CA LYS A 38 0.85 9.89 5.06
C LYS A 38 -0.19 10.01 3.94
N LEU A 39 -0.97 8.97 3.69
CA LEU A 39 -2.04 9.00 2.68
C LEU A 39 -3.23 9.82 3.17
N GLU A 40 -3.66 9.64 4.42
CA GLU A 40 -4.76 10.43 5.00
C GLU A 40 -4.43 11.92 5.14
N GLU A 41 -3.16 12.26 5.30
CA GLU A 41 -2.69 13.65 5.21
C GLU A 41 -2.85 14.20 3.79
N ARG A 42 -2.53 13.42 2.75
CA ARG A 42 -2.49 13.83 1.34
C ARG A 42 -3.84 13.91 0.64
N VAL A 43 -4.75 12.97 0.94
CA VAL A 43 -6.00 12.83 0.19
C VAL A 43 -7.24 12.88 1.05
N GLU A 44 -8.34 13.33 0.46
CA GLU A 44 -9.69 13.18 0.98
C GLU A 44 -10.42 12.06 0.24
N LEU A 45 -11.09 11.19 1.00
CA LEU A 45 -11.85 10.06 0.50
C LEU A 45 -13.31 10.18 0.95
N ASP A 46 -14.24 9.92 0.03
CA ASP A 46 -15.67 9.88 0.33
C ASP A 46 -16.15 8.50 0.80
N ARG A 47 -15.27 7.49 0.72
CA ARG A 47 -15.54 6.10 1.09
C ARG A 47 -14.36 5.48 1.83
N ASP A 48 -14.65 4.39 2.53
CA ASP A 48 -13.63 3.60 3.20
C ASP A 48 -12.85 2.75 2.18
N VAL A 49 -11.54 2.65 2.40
CA VAL A 49 -10.61 1.90 1.54
C VAL A 49 -9.79 0.95 2.39
N ARG A 50 -9.89 -0.35 2.11
CA ARG A 50 -9.20 -1.41 2.85
C ARG A 50 -7.82 -1.63 2.27
N ILE A 51 -6.78 -1.31 3.05
CA ILE A 51 -5.40 -1.54 2.67
C ILE A 51 -4.85 -2.71 3.47
N HIS A 52 -4.46 -3.78 2.77
CA HIS A 52 -4.04 -5.05 3.37
C HIS A 52 -2.57 -5.32 3.09
N TRP A 53 -1.76 -5.41 4.15
CA TRP A 53 -0.32 -5.66 4.07
C TRP A 53 0.04 -7.10 4.42
N THR A 54 0.83 -7.73 3.56
CA THR A 54 1.48 -9.01 3.85
C THR A 54 2.95 -8.96 3.47
N GLY A 55 3.81 -9.52 4.32
CA GLY A 55 5.27 -9.41 4.14
C GLY A 55 5.88 -10.45 3.20
N CYS A 56 5.11 -11.45 2.76
CA CYS A 56 5.57 -12.53 1.88
C CYS A 56 4.38 -13.21 1.16
N PRO A 57 4.63 -14.10 0.18
CA PRO A 57 3.58 -14.77 -0.59
C PRO A 57 2.61 -15.66 0.20
N ASN A 58 2.89 -15.98 1.47
CA ASN A 58 1.96 -16.73 2.32
C ASN A 58 0.64 -15.98 2.59
N SER A 59 0.62 -14.65 2.37
CA SER A 59 -0.57 -13.81 2.43
C SER A 59 -1.39 -13.89 3.73
N CYS A 60 -0.73 -14.02 4.88
CA CYS A 60 -1.42 -13.99 6.18
C CYS A 60 -2.20 -12.69 6.42
N GLY A 61 -1.80 -11.59 5.75
CA GLY A 61 -2.48 -10.30 5.76
C GLY A 61 -3.59 -10.17 4.71
N GLN A 62 -3.89 -11.23 3.96
CA GLN A 62 -5.02 -11.32 3.03
C GLN A 62 -5.01 -10.22 1.95
N ALA A 63 -3.87 -9.98 1.32
CA ALA A 63 -3.69 -8.90 0.34
C ALA A 63 -4.72 -8.96 -0.81
N GLN A 64 -5.03 -10.15 -1.32
CA GLN A 64 -5.96 -10.38 -2.42
C GLN A 64 -7.42 -10.01 -2.11
N ALA A 65 -7.76 -9.84 -0.83
CA ALA A 65 -9.11 -9.45 -0.39
C ALA A 65 -9.24 -7.95 -0.11
N GLY A 66 -8.12 -7.22 -0.02
CA GLY A 66 -8.12 -5.76 0.19
C GLY A 66 -8.58 -5.02 -1.07
N ASP A 67 -9.10 -3.80 -0.89
CA ASP A 67 -9.30 -2.88 -2.02
C ASP A 67 -7.95 -2.58 -2.66
N ILE A 68 -6.93 -2.39 -1.82
CA ILE A 68 -5.51 -2.34 -2.17
C ILE A 68 -4.76 -3.38 -1.31
N GLY A 69 -4.26 -4.42 -1.95
CA GLY A 69 -3.39 -5.43 -1.35
C GLY A 69 -1.92 -5.14 -1.62
N LEU A 70 -1.09 -5.24 -0.59
CA LEU A 70 0.35 -4.99 -0.65
C LEU A 70 1.11 -6.23 -0.19
N MET A 71 1.80 -6.89 -1.12
CA MET A 71 2.57 -8.09 -0.86
C MET A 71 4.07 -7.84 -0.97
N GLY A 72 4.80 -8.05 0.12
CA GLY A 72 6.24 -7.89 0.19
C GLY A 72 7.00 -8.76 -0.80
N GLY A 73 7.97 -8.14 -1.47
CA GLY A 73 8.85 -8.78 -2.44
C GLY A 73 10.00 -7.87 -2.86
N PRO A 74 10.91 -8.35 -3.73
CA PRO A 74 11.95 -7.49 -4.29
C PRO A 74 11.34 -6.53 -5.33
N ALA A 75 11.64 -5.24 -5.18
CA ALA A 75 11.48 -4.22 -6.22
C ALA A 75 12.86 -3.85 -6.80
N LYS A 76 12.89 -3.24 -7.98
CA LYS A 76 14.13 -2.75 -8.59
C LYS A 76 14.16 -1.23 -8.52
N LYS A 77 15.25 -0.66 -8.00
CA LYS A 77 15.47 0.79 -7.99
C LYS A 77 16.88 1.11 -8.48
N MET A 78 17.01 2.20 -9.21
CA MET A 78 18.31 2.68 -9.69
C MET A 78 19.08 3.31 -8.51
N ASN A 79 20.32 2.88 -8.30
CA ASN A 79 21.19 3.48 -7.30
C ASN A 79 21.86 4.76 -7.86
N ALA A 80 22.58 5.49 -6.99
CA ALA A 80 23.34 6.68 -7.39
C ALA A 80 24.44 6.42 -8.45
N GLU A 81 24.80 5.16 -8.67
CA GLU A 81 25.79 4.72 -9.67
C GLU A 81 25.14 4.29 -11.00
N GLY A 82 23.83 4.49 -11.18
CA GLY A 82 23.11 4.14 -12.40
C GLY A 82 22.83 2.64 -12.59
N LYS A 83 22.98 1.82 -11.54
CA LYS A 83 22.74 0.37 -11.57
C LYS A 83 21.42 0.01 -10.90
N MET A 84 20.69 -0.93 -11.50
CA MET A 84 19.46 -1.49 -10.93
C MET A 84 19.80 -2.44 -9.78
N LYS A 85 19.37 -2.08 -8.55
CA LYS A 85 19.54 -2.89 -7.35
C LYS A 85 18.20 -3.41 -6.86
N ALA A 86 18.20 -4.63 -6.34
CA ALA A 86 17.04 -5.17 -5.63
C ALA A 86 16.91 -4.46 -4.28
N VAL A 87 15.75 -3.88 -4.04
CA VAL A 87 15.37 -3.19 -2.79
C VAL A 87 14.07 -3.79 -2.24
N PRO A 88 13.80 -3.67 -0.95
CA PRO A 88 12.49 -4.02 -0.38
C PRO A 88 11.37 -3.24 -1.08
N GLY A 89 10.33 -3.96 -1.48
CA GLY A 89 9.17 -3.38 -2.15
C GLY A 89 7.92 -4.21 -1.98
N VAL A 90 6.87 -3.80 -2.69
CA VAL A 90 5.56 -4.43 -2.66
C VAL A 90 5.04 -4.65 -4.07
N LYS A 91 4.43 -5.81 -4.29
CA LYS A 91 3.52 -6.04 -5.40
C LYS A 91 2.12 -5.59 -4.99
N VAL A 92 1.46 -4.86 -5.86
CA VAL A 92 0.14 -4.29 -5.60
C VAL A 92 -0.93 -5.21 -6.20
N PHE A 93 -1.97 -5.50 -5.43
CA PHE A 93 -3.19 -6.16 -5.89
C PHE A 93 -4.33 -5.14 -5.77
N LEU A 94 -5.09 -4.93 -6.85
CA LEU A 94 -6.18 -3.93 -6.87
C LEU A 94 -7.54 -4.59 -7.12
N GLY A 95 -8.54 -4.22 -6.33
CA GLY A 95 -9.93 -4.61 -6.57
C GLY A 95 -10.39 -5.92 -5.94
N GLY A 96 -9.73 -6.37 -4.86
CA GLY A 96 -10.25 -7.45 -4.03
C GLY A 96 -11.52 -7.00 -3.30
N THR A 97 -12.55 -7.85 -3.24
CA THR A 97 -13.82 -7.55 -2.57
C THR A 97 -14.19 -8.60 -1.51
N ILE A 98 -15.02 -8.21 -0.55
CA ILE A 98 -15.55 -9.07 0.52
C ILE A 98 -17.08 -9.04 0.53
N GLY A 99 -17.70 -9.89 1.34
CA GLY A 99 -19.16 -10.01 1.45
C GLY A 99 -19.75 -11.03 0.48
N GLU A 100 -21.05 -10.92 0.21
CA GLU A 100 -21.81 -11.88 -0.60
C GLU A 100 -21.26 -12.06 -2.03
N ALA A 101 -20.73 -10.97 -2.61
CA ALA A 101 -20.09 -10.96 -3.93
C ALA A 101 -18.54 -10.88 -3.83
N GLY A 102 -17.96 -11.48 -2.79
CA GLY A 102 -16.52 -11.44 -2.56
C GLY A 102 -15.71 -12.08 -3.69
N LYS A 103 -14.72 -11.35 -4.21
CA LYS A 103 -13.82 -11.78 -5.27
C LYS A 103 -12.37 -11.50 -4.86
N LEU A 104 -11.52 -12.51 -4.99
CA LEU A 104 -10.08 -12.36 -4.80
C LEU A 104 -9.45 -11.73 -6.04
N GLN A 105 -8.57 -10.76 -5.83
CA GLN A 105 -7.66 -10.31 -6.87
C GLN A 105 -6.45 -11.23 -6.90
N LEU A 106 -6.31 -12.04 -7.95
CA LEU A 106 -5.23 -13.02 -8.11
C LEU A 106 -4.05 -12.46 -8.90
N GLU A 107 -4.28 -11.43 -9.70
CA GLU A 107 -3.29 -10.80 -10.53
C GLU A 107 -2.77 -9.55 -9.81
N ALA A 108 -1.46 -9.55 -9.55
CA ALA A 108 -0.77 -8.36 -9.08
C ALA A 108 -0.36 -7.50 -10.28
N GLU A 109 -0.23 -6.20 -10.04
CA GLU A 109 0.45 -5.30 -10.96
C GLU A 109 1.85 -5.86 -11.30
N PRO A 110 2.27 -5.78 -12.58
CA PRO A 110 3.48 -6.44 -13.05
C PRO A 110 4.74 -5.87 -12.39
N ASP A 111 4.74 -4.57 -12.13
CA ASP A 111 5.85 -3.86 -11.52
C ASP A 111 5.70 -3.77 -10.00
N ALA A 112 6.75 -4.19 -9.30
CA ALA A 112 6.83 -4.02 -7.85
C ALA A 112 7.32 -2.60 -7.53
N ILE A 113 6.67 -1.96 -6.56
CA ILE A 113 6.95 -0.60 -6.12
C ILE A 113 7.93 -0.67 -4.95
N ALA A 114 9.00 0.12 -4.99
CA ALA A 114 9.93 0.24 -3.86
C ALA A 114 9.23 0.93 -2.67
N LEU A 115 9.59 0.57 -1.44
CA LEU A 115 8.92 1.14 -0.26
C LEU A 115 9.00 2.68 -0.18
N ASP A 116 10.11 3.26 -0.64
CA ASP A 116 10.31 4.72 -0.64
C ASP A 116 9.35 5.44 -1.60
N ASP A 117 8.97 4.79 -2.70
CA ASP A 117 8.14 5.36 -3.78
C ASP A 117 6.66 4.96 -3.61
N LEU A 118 6.33 4.32 -2.50
CA LEU A 118 5.01 3.74 -2.27
C LEU A 118 3.93 4.80 -2.03
N VAL A 119 4.23 5.84 -1.26
CA VAL A 119 3.27 6.90 -0.93
C VAL A 119 2.78 7.66 -2.17
N PRO A 120 3.65 8.19 -3.06
CA PRO A 120 3.17 8.85 -4.27
C PRO A 120 2.38 7.89 -5.17
N SER A 121 2.88 6.67 -5.38
CA SER A 121 2.20 5.67 -6.21
C SER A 121 0.81 5.29 -5.67
N LEU A 122 0.67 5.12 -4.35
CA LEU A 122 -0.63 4.84 -3.73
C LEU A 122 -1.56 6.05 -3.78
N THR A 123 -1.02 7.26 -3.71
CA THR A 123 -1.81 8.50 -3.86
C THR A 123 -2.46 8.55 -5.24
N GLU A 124 -1.70 8.28 -6.30
CA GLU A 124 -2.21 8.18 -7.66
C GLU A 124 -3.28 7.10 -7.82
N LEU A 125 -3.04 5.91 -7.24
CA LEU A 125 -4.01 4.82 -7.27
C LEU A 125 -5.32 5.19 -6.55
N LEU A 126 -5.23 5.91 -5.43
CA LEU A 126 -6.41 6.40 -4.71
C LEU A 126 -7.21 7.42 -5.54
N ILE A 127 -6.54 8.33 -6.25
CA ILE A 127 -7.20 9.30 -7.13
C ILE A 127 -7.90 8.57 -8.29
N ASN A 128 -7.16 7.72 -9.00
CA ASN A 128 -7.62 7.11 -10.25
C ASN A 128 -8.72 6.05 -10.03
N ASN A 129 -8.62 5.25 -8.97
CA ASN A 129 -9.51 4.10 -8.79
C ASN A 129 -10.56 4.30 -7.70
N PHE A 130 -10.31 5.19 -6.74
CA PHE A 130 -11.18 5.38 -5.57
C PHE A 130 -11.79 6.77 -5.46
N GLY A 131 -11.52 7.66 -6.43
CA GLY A 131 -12.10 9.01 -6.48
C GLY A 131 -11.55 9.94 -5.40
N ALA A 132 -10.36 9.67 -4.90
CA ALA A 132 -9.72 10.51 -3.90
C ALA A 132 -9.42 11.89 -4.48
N LYS A 133 -9.57 12.93 -3.65
CA LYS A 133 -9.19 14.30 -4.00
C LYS A 133 -7.90 14.65 -3.29
N LEU A 134 -6.96 15.22 -4.02
CA LEU A 134 -5.74 15.72 -3.40
C LEU A 134 -6.08 16.94 -2.54
N LYS A 135 -5.46 17.05 -1.37
CA LYS A 135 -5.55 18.28 -0.58
C LYS A 135 -4.66 19.36 -1.21
N PRO A 136 -5.09 20.64 -1.15
CA PRO A 136 -4.41 21.74 -1.84
C PRO A 136 -2.94 21.92 -1.45
N GLU A 137 -2.56 21.52 -0.23
CA GLU A 137 -1.19 21.59 0.28
C GLU A 137 -0.22 20.65 -0.47
N PHE A 138 -0.72 19.55 -1.03
CA PHE A 138 0.10 18.54 -1.71
C PHE A 138 0.03 18.62 -3.24
N GLU A 139 -0.76 19.55 -3.80
CA GLU A 139 -0.90 19.71 -5.26
C GLU A 139 0.39 20.17 -5.94
N ALA A 140 1.25 20.88 -5.21
CA ALA A 140 2.55 21.34 -5.70
C ALA A 140 3.56 20.19 -5.81
N GLU A 141 3.63 19.31 -4.80
CA GLU A 141 4.51 18.12 -4.81
C GLU A 141 4.09 17.12 -5.89
N HIS A 142 2.80 17.03 -6.19
CA HIS A 142 2.27 16.04 -7.13
C HIS A 142 2.51 16.40 -8.61
N LYS A 143 2.88 17.65 -8.93
CA LYS A 143 3.22 18.09 -10.30
C LYS A 143 4.70 17.93 -10.65
N GLU A 144 5.55 17.66 -9.66
CA GLU A 144 7.01 17.55 -9.84
C GLU A 144 7.54 16.10 -9.80
N ALA A 145 6.67 15.13 -9.49
CA ALA A 145 6.93 13.69 -9.57
C ALA A 145 6.53 13.11 -10.92
#